data_AF-A0A7W7PIH9-F1
#
_entry.id   AF-A0A7W7PIH9-F1
#
_cell.length_a   1.000
_cell.length_b   1.000
_cell.length_c   1.000
_cell.angle_alpha   90.00
_cell.angle_beta   90.00
_cell.angle_gamma   90.00
#
_symmetry.space_group_name_H-M   'P 1'
#
loop_
_entity.id
_entity.type
_entity.pdbx_description
1 polymer ?
#
loop_
_entity_poly.entity_id
_entity_poly.type
_entity_poly.pdbx_seq_one_letter_code
_entity_poly.pdbx_strand_id
1 'polypeptide(L)' 'MNHVISRRGSSGGTDPVALIEIDLYGDLMIAASSAAEDRLSPDRIDEVLRVVRRSAEAAEGETGG' A
#
# COMPACT_ATOMS: atom_id res chain seq x y z
N MET A 1 -4.10 -27.17 -3.67
CA MET A 1 -3.01 -26.90 -2.71
C MET A 1 -3.45 -25.75 -1.83
N ASN A 2 -3.68 -25.99 -0.55
CA ASN A 2 -4.24 -24.99 0.36
C ASN A 2 -3.08 -24.18 0.93
N HIS A 3 -3.02 -22.89 0.62
CA HIS A 3 -1.98 -21.99 1.13
C HIS A 3 -2.20 -21.78 2.63
N VAL A 4 -1.50 -22.55 3.45
CA VAL A 4 -1.46 -22.40 4.90
C VAL A 4 -0.64 -21.16 5.23
N ILE A 5 -1.31 -20.02 5.37
CA ILE A 5 -0.74 -18.86 6.05
C ILE A 5 -0.59 -19.28 7.52
N SER A 6 0.65 -19.55 7.93
CA SER A 6 0.96 -19.73 9.34
C SER A 6 0.70 -18.40 10.05
N ARG A 7 -0.49 -18.22 10.61
CA ARG A 7 -0.77 -17.20 11.61
C ARG A 7 0.03 -17.51 12.86
N ARG A 8 1.33 -17.20 12.85
CA ARG A 8 2.10 -17.09 14.09
C ARG A 8 1.73 -15.76 14.74
N GLY A 9 0.59 -15.79 15.42
CA GLY A 9 0.02 -14.69 16.19
C GLY A 9 -1.02 -15.29 17.12
N SER A 10 -0.58 -16.19 18.00
CA SER A 10 -1.43 -16.83 19.01
C SER A 10 -0.93 -16.41 20.39
N SER A 11 -1.49 -15.31 20.90
CA SER A 11 -1.81 -15.10 22.32
C SER A 11 -2.47 -13.72 22.53
N GLY A 12 -3.78 -13.62 22.33
CA GLY A 12 -4.68 -12.71 23.06
C GLY A 12 -4.41 -11.19 23.16
N GLY A 13 -3.52 -10.60 22.36
CA GLY A 13 -3.23 -9.16 22.42
C GLY A 13 -2.42 -8.68 21.21
N THR A 14 -2.35 -7.37 21.04
CA THR A 14 -1.53 -6.73 20.00
C THR A 14 -0.04 -6.93 20.31
N ASP A 15 0.74 -7.32 19.30
CA ASP A 15 2.19 -7.45 19.43
C ASP A 15 2.82 -6.07 19.70
N PRO A 16 3.44 -5.85 20.87
CA PRO A 16 4.02 -4.55 21.23
C PRO A 16 5.17 -4.14 20.31
N VAL A 17 5.89 -5.09 19.73
CA VAL A 17 6.96 -4.79 18.76
C VAL A 17 6.34 -4.25 17.47
N ALA A 18 5.29 -4.91 16.98
CA ALA A 18 4.56 -4.46 15.79
C ALA A 18 3.96 -3.06 15.99
N LEU A 19 3.49 -2.71 17.18
CA LEU A 19 2.98 -1.37 17.48
C LEU A 19 4.06 -0.30 17.38
N ILE A 20 5.23 -0.55 17.97
CA ILE A 20 6.37 0.37 17.89
C ILE A 20 6.83 0.54 16.43
N GLU A 21 6.84 -0.55 15.66
CA GLU A 21 7.17 -0.50 14.24
C GLU A 21 6.17 0.35 13.45
N ILE A 22 4.86 0.19 13.70
CA ILE A 22 3.81 0.99 13.04
C ILE A 22 4.00 2.48 13.33
N ASP A 23 4.26 2.86 14.58
CA ASP A 23 4.46 4.26 14.97
C ASP A 23 5.69 4.84 14.26
N LEU A 24 6.82 4.11 14.25
CA LEU A 24 8.04 4.53 13.56
C LEU A 24 7.83 4.68 12.03
N TYR A 25 7.20 3.70 11.39
CA TYR A 25 6.93 3.78 9.95
C TYR A 25 5.92 4.88 9.61
N GLY A 26 4.96 5.17 10.48
CA GLY A 26 4.01 6.26 10.32
C GLY A 26 4.71 7.62 10.23
N ASP A 27 5.64 7.89 11.16
CA ASP A 27 6.43 9.12 11.16
C ASP A 27 7.29 9.26 9.90
N LEU A 28 7.93 8.16 9.47
CA LEU A 28 8.73 8.14 8.23
C LEU A 28 7.88 8.41 6.98
N MET A 29 6.65 7.89 6.92
CA MET A 29 5.74 8.10 5.79
C MET A 29 5.31 9.57 5.67
N ILE A 30 5.05 10.22 6.81
CA ILE A 30 4.72 11.65 6.88
C ILE A 30 5.94 12.48 6.45
N ALA A 31 7.11 12.19 7.04
CA ALA A 31 8.35 12.89 6.69
C ALA A 31 8.65 12.78 5.19
N ALA A 32 8.56 11.57 4.61
CA ALA A 32 8.76 11.34 3.19
C ALA A 32 7.72 12.08 2.32
N SER A 33 6.45 12.08 2.70
CA SER A 33 5.39 12.80 1.97
C SER A 33 5.54 14.32 2.00
N SER A 34 6.16 14.85 3.08
CA SER A 34 6.46 16.27 3.26
C SER A 34 7.80 16.72 2.68
N ALA A 35 8.68 15.78 2.33
CA ALA A 35 9.98 16.09 1.77
C ALA A 35 9.80 16.79 0.42
N ALA A 36 10.71 17.73 0.10
CA ALA A 36 10.65 18.52 -1.13
C ALA A 36 11.05 17.74 -2.39
N GLU A 37 11.13 16.41 -2.29
CA GLU A 37 11.40 15.49 -3.39
C GLU A 37 10.22 15.52 -4.39
N ASP A 38 10.51 15.44 -5.68
CA ASP A 38 9.45 15.29 -6.68
C ASP A 38 8.73 13.96 -6.48
N ARG A 39 7.40 14.01 -6.50
CA ARG A 39 6.58 12.78 -6.51
C ARG A 39 6.89 11.98 -7.77
N LEU A 40 6.98 10.66 -7.62
CA LEU A 40 7.06 9.75 -8.76
C LEU A 40 5.88 9.98 -9.71
N SER A 41 6.13 9.87 -11.01
CA SER A 41 5.04 9.91 -12.00
C SER A 41 4.10 8.71 -11.80
N PRO A 42 2.81 8.83 -12.15
CA PRO A 42 1.86 7.72 -12.08
C PRO A 42 2.35 6.46 -12.79
N ASP A 43 2.94 6.58 -13.98
CA ASP A 43 3.49 5.43 -14.72
C ASP A 43 4.61 4.72 -13.95
N ARG A 44 5.47 5.49 -13.26
CA ARG A 44 6.56 4.95 -12.44
C ARG A 44 6.04 4.31 -11.15
N ILE A 45 4.96 4.85 -10.59
CA ILE A 45 4.27 4.24 -9.44
C ILE A 45 3.68 2.88 -9.85
N ASP A 46 2.99 2.81 -10.99
CA ASP A 46 2.41 1.56 -11.51
C ASP A 46 3.50 0.50 -11.79
N GLU A 47 4.64 0.92 -12.36
CA GLU A 47 5.81 0.05 -12.58
C GLU A 47 6.35 -0.53 -11.26
N VAL A 48 6.55 0.31 -10.24
CA VAL A 48 7.06 -0.10 -8.92
C VAL A 48 6.07 -1.00 -8.20
N LEU A 49 4.79 -0.65 -8.20
CA LEU A 49 3.73 -1.44 -7.56
C LEU A 49 3.37 -2.69 -8.37
N ARG A 50 3.91 -2.85 -9.58
CA ARG A 50 3.57 -3.93 -10.53
C ARG A 50 2.05 -4.01 -10.76
N VAL A 51 1.37 -2.86 -10.72
CA VAL A 51 -0.06 -2.78 -11.01
C VAL A 51 -0.22 -2.84 -12.51
N VAL A 52 -0.46 -4.04 -13.05
CA VAL A 52 -0.94 -4.17 -14.43
C VAL A 52 -2.30 -3.49 -14.48
N ARG A 53 -2.38 -2.34 -15.18
CA ARG A 53 -3.57 -1.48 -15.26
C ARG A 53 -4.85 -2.30 -15.46
N ARG A 54 -5.65 -2.46 -14.40
CA ARG A 54 -7.07 -2.83 -14.51
C ARG A 54 -7.94 -1.59 -14.82
N SER A 55 -7.44 -0.39 -14.56
CA SER A 55 -8.24 0.86 -14.62
C SER A 55 -8.61 1.35 -16.03
N ALA A 56 -8.15 0.73 -17.11
CA ALA A 56 -8.57 1.14 -18.46
C ALA A 56 -10.03 0.77 -18.78
N GLU A 57 -10.64 -0.16 -18.03
CA GLU A 57 -12.01 -0.63 -18.30
C GLU A 57 -13.11 0.16 -17.55
N ALA A 58 -12.75 0.96 -16.53
CA ALA A 58 -13.73 1.65 -15.68
C ALA A 58 -14.09 3.08 -16.14
N ALA A 59 -13.35 3.65 -17.10
CA ALA A 59 -13.55 5.03 -17.55
C ALA A 59 -14.41 5.17 -18.84
N GLU A 60 -14.80 4.07 -19.48
CA GLU A 60 -15.62 4.11 -20.71
C GLU A 60 -17.16 4.07 -20.46
N GLY A 61 -17.60 4.18 -19.20
CA GLY A 61 -19.02 4.05 -18.82
C GLY A 61 -19.80 5.34 -18.58
N GLU A 62 -19.20 6.53 -18.72
CA GLU A 62 -19.83 7.80 -18.28
C GLU A 62 -19.69 8.94 -19.30
N THR A 63 -19.92 8.67 -20.59
CA THR A 63 -20.34 9.72 -21.55
C THR A 63 -21.22 9.11 -22.64
N GLY A 64 -22.54 9.07 -22.41
CA GLY A 64 -23.51 8.68 -23.43
C GLY A 64 -24.92 8.48 -22.87
N GLY A 65 -25.72 9.55 -22.87
CA GLY A 65 -27.15 9.55 -22.50
C GLY A 65 -27.68 10.93 -22.17
#